data_AF-A0A2G5D563-F1
#
_entry.id   AF-A0A2G5D563-F1
#
_cell.length_a   1.000
_cell.length_b   1.000
_cell.length_c   1.000
_cell.angle_alpha   90.00
_cell.angle_beta   90.00
_cell.angle_gamma   90.00
#
_symmetry.space_group_name_H-M   'P 1'
#
loop_
_entity.id
_entity.type
_entity.pdbx_description
1 polymer ?
#
loop_
_entity_poly.entity_id
_entity_poly.type
_entity_poly.pdbx_seq_one_letter_code
_entity_poly.pdbx_strand_id
1 'polypeptide(L)'
;KSGSSFVFTKTLEKPSLQIDSTLHFQTYRRAEMALLAGIAVATTALAGRYGIQAWQAFKARPPRMRKFYEGGFLATMTRREAALVLGLRESATPDKVKEAHRRVMVANHPDAGGSHYLASKINEAKDMMLGKIKGGGSVF
;
A
#
# COMPACT_ATOMS: atom_id res chain seq x y z
N LYS A 1 39.74 -27.69 99.43
CA LYS A 1 38.84 -28.37 98.45
C LYS A 1 38.02 -27.26 97.79
N SER A 2 38.51 -26.60 96.73
CA SER A 2 38.65 -27.04 95.33
C SER A 2 37.31 -27.32 94.66
N GLY A 3 37.06 -26.65 93.53
CA GLY A 3 35.93 -26.88 92.63
C GLY A 3 35.31 -25.58 92.09
N SER A 4 36.10 -24.65 91.53
CA SER A 4 36.31 -24.48 90.08
C SER A 4 35.06 -24.04 89.30
N SER A 5 35.01 -22.74 89.05
CA SER A 5 34.16 -22.00 88.12
C SER A 5 34.23 -22.57 86.70
N PHE A 6 33.09 -22.99 86.16
CA PHE A 6 32.96 -23.42 84.77
C PHE A 6 32.11 -22.39 84.01
N VAL A 7 32.81 -21.46 83.36
CA VAL A 7 32.23 -20.47 82.45
C VAL A 7 31.99 -21.19 81.12
N PHE A 8 30.73 -21.51 80.82
CA PHE A 8 30.33 -22.09 79.55
C PHE A 8 30.06 -20.97 78.54
N THR A 9 31.04 -20.70 77.69
CA THR A 9 30.91 -19.82 76.53
C THR A 9 29.95 -20.48 75.52
N LYS A 10 28.70 -20.00 75.45
CA LYS A 10 27.80 -20.35 74.34
C LYS A 10 28.29 -19.69 73.05
N THR A 11 28.94 -20.47 72.21
CA THR A 11 29.28 -20.13 70.83
C THR A 11 28.00 -19.77 70.07
N LEU A 12 27.94 -18.55 69.53
CA LEU A 12 26.85 -18.07 68.67
C LEU A 12 26.89 -18.83 67.33
N GLU A 13 26.02 -19.82 67.18
CA GLU A 13 25.76 -20.46 65.90
C GLU A 13 24.96 -19.48 65.03
N LYS A 14 25.58 -18.94 63.98
CA LYS A 14 24.90 -18.07 63.01
C LYS A 14 23.83 -18.91 62.28
N PRO A 15 22.56 -18.47 62.20
CA PRO A 15 21.60 -19.15 61.35
C PRO A 15 22.10 -19.03 59.90
N SER A 16 22.45 -20.15 59.29
CA SER A 16 22.67 -20.23 57.85
C SER A 16 21.34 -19.88 57.19
N LEU A 17 21.26 -18.67 56.64
CA LEU A 17 20.11 -18.20 55.89
C LEU A 17 20.01 -19.05 54.62
N GLN A 18 19.33 -20.20 54.70
CA GLN A 18 18.90 -20.94 53.52
C GLN A 18 17.81 -20.10 52.84
N ILE A 19 18.23 -19.20 51.96
CA ILE A 19 17.30 -18.47 51.09
C ILE A 19 16.66 -19.52 50.18
N ASP A 20 15.39 -19.79 50.41
CA ASP A 20 14.61 -20.75 49.63
C ASP A 20 14.44 -20.22 48.20
N SER A 21 15.38 -20.60 47.33
CA SER A 21 15.53 -20.16 45.95
C SER A 21 14.34 -20.55 45.06
N THR A 22 13.47 -21.43 45.55
CA THR A 22 12.26 -21.88 44.87
C THR A 22 11.15 -20.81 44.86
N LEU A 23 11.01 -20.03 45.94
CA LEU A 23 10.01 -18.97 46.07
C LEU A 23 10.34 -17.75 45.18
N HIS A 24 11.62 -17.41 45.07
CA HIS A 24 12.08 -16.35 44.18
C HIS A 24 11.91 -16.71 42.70
N PHE A 25 12.11 -17.98 42.33
CA PHE A 25 11.91 -18.44 40.95
C PHE A 25 10.43 -18.47 40.53
N GLN A 26 9.52 -18.78 41.47
CA GLN A 26 8.09 -18.87 41.21
C GLN A 26 7.41 -17.50 41.10
N THR A 27 7.89 -16.52 41.86
CA THR A 27 7.42 -15.13 41.81
C THR A 27 7.92 -14.41 40.55
N TYR A 28 9.17 -14.64 40.13
CA TYR A 28 9.71 -14.14 38.86
C TYR A 28 8.91 -14.62 37.64
N ARG A 29 8.62 -15.94 37.56
CA ARG A 29 7.80 -16.49 36.47
C ARG A 29 6.38 -15.93 36.41
N ARG A 30 5.80 -15.48 37.53
CA ARG A 30 4.45 -14.88 37.54
C ARG A 30 4.46 -13.42 37.10
N ALA A 31 5.46 -12.66 37.53
CA ALA A 31 5.62 -11.25 37.15
C ALA A 31 5.96 -11.09 35.66
N GLU A 32 6.84 -11.94 35.12
CA GLU A 32 7.19 -11.94 33.70
C GLU A 32 5.99 -12.28 32.81
N MET A 33 5.19 -13.26 33.20
CA MET A 33 4.00 -13.66 32.42
C MET A 33 2.91 -12.59 32.45
N ALA A 34 2.77 -11.86 33.57
CA ALA A 34 1.86 -10.71 33.64
C ALA A 34 2.31 -9.55 32.74
N LEU A 35 3.62 -9.27 32.69
CA LEU A 35 4.19 -8.26 31.81
C LEU A 35 4.02 -8.64 30.33
N LEU A 36 4.35 -9.88 29.98
CA LEU A 36 4.20 -10.40 28.61
C LEU A 36 2.73 -10.40 28.16
N ALA A 37 1.80 -10.82 29.03
CA ALA A 37 0.37 -10.74 28.75
C ALA A 37 -0.10 -9.29 28.54
N GLY A 38 0.38 -8.34 29.36
CA GLY A 38 0.06 -6.92 29.20
C GLY A 38 0.54 -6.34 27.86
N ILE A 39 1.79 -6.65 27.46
CA ILE A 39 2.35 -6.21 26.17
C ILE A 39 1.58 -6.84 25.00
N ALA A 40 1.24 -8.14 25.08
CA ALA A 40 0.48 -8.83 24.05
C ALA A 40 -0.91 -8.20 23.83
N VAL A 41 -1.61 -7.84 24.90
CA VAL A 41 -2.91 -7.15 24.82
C VAL A 41 -2.74 -5.74 24.22
N ALA A 42 -1.75 -4.98 24.68
CA ALA A 42 -1.51 -3.62 24.20
C ALA A 42 -1.15 -3.58 22.70
N THR A 43 -0.25 -4.46 22.25
CA THR A 43 0.15 -4.58 20.85
C THR A 43 -1.02 -4.99 19.96
N THR A 44 -1.83 -5.95 20.39
CA THR A 44 -3.04 -6.38 19.67
C THR A 44 -4.07 -5.26 19.56
N ALA A 45 -4.29 -4.50 20.63
CA ALA A 45 -5.21 -3.37 20.62
C ALA A 45 -4.78 -2.25 19.66
N LEU A 46 -3.48 -1.91 19.66
CA LEU A 46 -2.94 -0.91 18.74
C LEU A 46 -3.01 -1.40 17.28
N ALA A 47 -2.56 -2.63 17.01
CA ALA A 47 -2.62 -3.22 15.67
C ALA A 47 -4.06 -3.30 15.14
N GLY A 48 -5.01 -3.73 15.98
CA GLY A 48 -6.43 -3.76 15.64
C GLY A 48 -6.99 -2.37 15.32
N ARG A 49 -6.65 -1.34 16.12
CA ARG A 49 -7.07 0.04 15.86
C ARG A 49 -6.55 0.58 14.53
N TYR A 50 -5.25 0.43 14.26
CA TYR A 50 -4.66 0.85 13.00
C TYR A 50 -5.21 0.05 11.81
N GLY A 51 -5.44 -1.25 11.98
CA GLY A 51 -6.05 -2.11 10.96
C GLY A 51 -7.47 -1.66 10.59
N ILE A 52 -8.32 -1.37 11.58
CA ILE A 52 -9.68 -0.88 11.36
C ILE A 52 -9.67 0.50 10.69
N GLN A 53 -8.79 1.41 11.12
CA GLN A 53 -8.67 2.74 10.51
C GLN A 53 -8.21 2.65 9.05
N ALA A 54 -7.21 1.81 8.75
CA ALA A 54 -6.75 1.58 7.39
C ALA A 54 -7.84 0.96 6.50
N TRP A 55 -8.60 0.00 7.05
CA TRP A 55 -9.72 -0.64 6.35
C TRP A 55 -10.87 0.35 6.06
N GLN A 56 -11.21 1.20 7.03
CA GLN A 56 -12.21 2.25 6.85
C GLN A 56 -11.74 3.27 5.80
N ALA A 57 -10.48 3.69 5.82
CA ALA A 57 -9.91 4.60 4.84
C ALA A 57 -9.89 4.00 3.41
N PHE A 58 -9.57 2.71 3.29
CA PHE A 58 -9.62 1.98 2.02
C PHE A 58 -11.05 1.90 1.48
N LYS A 59 -12.02 1.54 2.32
CA LYS A 59 -13.44 1.50 1.94
C LYS A 59 -14.03 2.87 1.62
N ALA A 60 -13.55 3.94 2.26
CA ALA A 60 -13.99 5.30 1.96
C ALA A 60 -13.47 5.81 0.60
N ARG A 61 -12.45 5.16 0.03
CA ARG A 61 -11.85 5.51 -1.26
C ARG A 61 -11.75 4.29 -2.17
N PRO A 62 -12.89 3.70 -2.59
CA PRO A 62 -12.85 2.63 -3.56
C PRO A 62 -12.11 3.15 -4.82
N PRO A 63 -11.26 2.34 -5.46
CA PRO A 63 -10.62 2.73 -6.71
C PRO A 63 -11.73 3.12 -7.68
N ARG A 64 -11.72 4.38 -8.14
CA ARG A 64 -12.69 4.82 -9.15
C ARG A 64 -12.39 4.04 -10.42
N MET A 65 -13.10 2.94 -10.64
CA MET A 65 -13.15 2.30 -11.95
C MET A 65 -13.60 3.37 -12.94
N ARG A 66 -12.71 3.70 -13.87
CA ARG A 66 -13.06 4.61 -14.96
C ARG A 66 -14.13 3.91 -15.77
N LYS A 67 -15.29 4.54 -15.92
CA LYS A 67 -16.31 4.05 -16.84
C LYS A 67 -15.69 4.02 -18.23
N PHE A 68 -15.61 2.84 -18.82
CA PHE A 68 -15.22 2.70 -20.21
C PHE A 68 -16.37 3.22 -21.08
N TYR A 69 -16.04 3.84 -22.21
CA TYR A 69 -17.07 4.20 -23.18
C TYR A 69 -17.59 2.91 -23.80
N GLU A 70 -18.91 2.73 -23.77
CA GLU A 70 -19.56 1.58 -24.38
C GLU A 70 -19.62 1.77 -25.91
N GLY A 71 -19.26 0.73 -26.66
CA GLY A 71 -19.20 0.76 -28.13
C GLY A 71 -17.78 0.74 -28.70
N GLY A 72 -17.69 0.80 -30.02
CA GLY A 72 -16.42 0.88 -30.76
C GLY A 72 -16.07 2.30 -31.19
N PHE A 73 -15.04 2.42 -32.03
CA PHE A 73 -14.74 3.69 -32.70
C PHE A 73 -15.85 4.06 -33.68
N LEU A 74 -16.05 5.36 -33.90
CA LEU A 74 -16.95 5.84 -34.94
C LEU A 74 -16.38 5.51 -36.32
N ALA A 75 -17.28 5.35 -37.28
CA ALA A 75 -16.90 5.11 -38.68
C ALA A 75 -16.09 6.28 -39.25
N THR A 76 -16.44 7.51 -38.88
CA THR A 76 -15.71 8.73 -39.24
C THR A 76 -15.19 9.38 -37.96
N MET A 77 -13.86 9.59 -37.88
CA MET A 77 -13.25 10.20 -36.70
C MET A 77 -13.73 11.64 -36.51
N THR A 78 -14.26 11.92 -35.33
CA THR A 78 -14.70 13.27 -34.95
C THR A 78 -13.64 13.95 -34.09
N ARG A 79 -13.66 15.29 -34.02
CA ARG A 79 -12.75 16.04 -33.12
C ARG A 79 -12.92 15.62 -31.66
N ARG A 80 -14.15 15.32 -31.24
CA ARG A 80 -14.47 14.87 -29.88
C ARG A 80 -13.88 13.48 -29.60
N GLU A 81 -14.09 12.53 -30.50
CA GLU A 81 -13.50 11.18 -30.37
C GLU A 81 -11.97 11.24 -30.39
N ALA A 82 -11.39 12.01 -31.30
CA ALA A 82 -9.95 12.21 -31.38
C ALA A 82 -9.35 12.75 -30.06
N ALA A 83 -10.03 13.72 -29.44
CA ALA A 83 -9.64 14.23 -28.14
C ALA A 83 -9.71 13.16 -27.04
N LEU A 84 -10.74 12.31 -27.05
CA LEU A 84 -10.88 11.19 -26.11
C LEU A 84 -9.78 10.14 -26.30
N VAL A 85 -9.45 9.76 -27.54
CA VAL A 85 -8.40 8.79 -27.87
C VAL A 85 -7.03 9.26 -27.37
N LEU A 86 -6.72 10.55 -27.54
CA LEU A 86 -5.45 11.14 -27.08
C LEU A 86 -5.45 11.53 -25.58
N GLY A 87 -6.61 11.46 -24.91
CA GLY A 87 -6.78 11.88 -23.52
C GLY A 87 -6.58 13.39 -23.32
N LEU A 88 -7.02 14.19 -24.28
CA LEU A 88 -6.90 15.64 -24.31
C LEU A 88 -8.28 16.32 -24.30
N ARG A 89 -8.28 17.64 -24.10
CA ARG A 89 -9.46 18.48 -24.37
C ARG A 89 -9.51 18.82 -25.86
N GLU A 90 -10.71 19.05 -26.40
CA GLU A 90 -10.89 19.44 -27.81
C GLU A 90 -10.18 20.74 -28.19
N SER A 91 -9.96 21.62 -27.20
CA SER A 91 -9.24 22.89 -27.29
C SER A 91 -7.73 22.79 -27.00
N ALA A 92 -7.16 21.58 -26.99
CA ALA A 92 -5.73 21.40 -26.73
C ALA A 92 -4.86 22.06 -27.81
N THR A 93 -3.71 22.59 -27.39
CA THR A 93 -2.74 23.19 -28.31
C THR A 93 -2.07 22.13 -29.19
N PRO A 94 -1.63 22.48 -30.42
CA PRO A 94 -0.97 21.52 -31.32
C PRO A 94 0.22 20.78 -30.71
N ASP A 95 0.99 21.44 -29.85
CA ASP A 95 2.17 20.82 -29.21
C ASP A 95 1.75 19.74 -28.20
N LYS A 96 0.68 19.97 -27.43
CA LYS A 96 0.12 18.97 -26.53
C LYS A 96 -0.44 17.77 -27.31
N VAL A 97 -1.01 18.01 -28.49
CA VAL A 97 -1.49 16.94 -29.37
C VAL A 97 -0.34 16.04 -29.84
N LYS A 98 0.78 16.63 -30.28
CA LYS A 98 1.97 15.87 -30.71
C LYS A 98 2.57 15.06 -29.58
N GLU A 99 2.70 15.65 -28.39
CA GLU A 99 3.25 14.95 -27.22
C GLU A 99 2.34 13.80 -26.77
N ALA A 100 1.03 14.04 -26.70
CA ALA A 100 0.06 13.00 -26.37
C ALA A 100 0.07 11.87 -27.40
N HIS A 101 0.13 12.21 -28.69
CA HIS A 101 0.24 11.23 -29.78
C HIS A 101 1.49 10.36 -29.61
N ARG A 102 2.67 10.94 -29.37
CA ARG A 102 3.91 10.19 -29.15
C ARG A 102 3.75 9.22 -27.98
N ARG A 103 3.27 9.68 -26.85
CA ARG A 103 3.09 8.86 -25.64
C ARG A 103 2.11 7.71 -25.86
N VAL A 104 0.95 7.97 -26.48
CA VAL A 104 -0.07 6.95 -26.73
C VAL A 104 0.38 5.97 -27.81
N MET A 105 1.06 6.44 -28.85
CA MET A 105 1.59 5.60 -29.92
C MET A 105 2.68 4.65 -29.41
N VAL A 106 3.62 5.11 -28.59
CA VAL A 106 4.67 4.24 -28.02
C VAL A 106 4.05 3.08 -27.23
N ALA A 107 2.97 3.35 -26.47
CA ALA A 107 2.27 2.31 -25.71
C ALA A 107 1.46 1.32 -26.59
N ASN A 108 1.10 1.72 -27.82
CA ASN A 108 0.23 0.94 -28.71
C ASN A 108 0.92 0.58 -30.04
N HIS A 109 2.25 0.71 -30.11
CA HIS A 109 2.99 0.51 -31.35
C HIS A 109 2.87 -0.94 -31.82
N PRO A 110 2.59 -1.21 -33.12
CA PRO A 110 2.42 -2.57 -33.61
C PRO A 110 3.65 -3.45 -33.35
N ASP A 111 4.85 -2.90 -33.54
CA ASP A 111 6.11 -3.62 -33.30
C ASP A 111 6.35 -3.98 -31.82
N ALA A 112 5.65 -3.33 -30.89
CA ALA A 112 5.67 -3.65 -29.46
C ALA A 112 4.52 -4.59 -29.04
N GLY A 113 3.86 -5.24 -30.01
CA GLY A 113 2.69 -6.09 -29.79
C GLY A 113 1.36 -5.32 -29.75
N GLY A 114 1.35 -4.05 -30.13
CA GLY A 114 0.15 -3.25 -30.26
C GLY A 114 -0.70 -3.63 -31.49
N SER A 115 -1.94 -3.17 -31.53
CA SER A 115 -2.82 -3.42 -32.68
C SER A 115 -2.57 -2.40 -33.79
N HIS A 116 -2.39 -2.88 -35.03
CA HIS A 116 -2.36 -2.01 -36.22
C HIS A 116 -3.61 -1.13 -36.33
N TYR A 117 -4.78 -1.67 -35.97
CA TYR A 117 -6.03 -0.91 -35.99
C TYR A 117 -6.02 0.23 -34.97
N LEU A 118 -5.55 -0.01 -33.75
CA LEU A 118 -5.43 1.02 -32.73
C LEU A 118 -4.41 2.09 -33.13
N ALA A 119 -3.25 1.69 -33.65
CA ALA A 119 -2.24 2.62 -34.14
C ALA A 119 -2.80 3.52 -35.26
N SER A 120 -3.56 2.95 -36.20
CA SER A 120 -4.25 3.72 -37.25
C SER A 120 -5.25 4.72 -36.66
N LYS A 121 -6.06 4.32 -35.68
CA LYS A 121 -7.02 5.22 -35.01
C LYS A 121 -6.33 6.33 -34.22
N ILE A 122 -5.19 6.06 -33.59
CA ILE A 122 -4.36 7.06 -32.91
C ILE A 122 -3.78 8.08 -33.90
N ASN A 123 -3.37 7.63 -35.09
CA ASN A 123 -2.90 8.53 -36.15
C ASN A 123 -4.03 9.40 -36.71
N GLU A 124 -5.19 8.81 -36.98
CA GLU A 124 -6.39 9.52 -37.43
C GLU A 124 -6.81 10.59 -36.41
N ALA A 125 -6.76 10.28 -35.11
CA ALA A 125 -7.04 11.22 -34.03
C ALA A 125 -6.06 12.42 -34.02
N LYS A 126 -4.76 12.17 -34.19
CA LYS A 126 -3.75 13.24 -34.30
C LYS A 126 -4.06 14.16 -35.49
N ASP A 127 -4.35 13.58 -36.65
CA ASP A 127 -4.58 14.36 -37.87
C ASP A 127 -5.89 15.15 -37.81
N MET A 128 -6.94 14.62 -37.16
CA MET A 128 -8.17 15.35 -36.84
C MET A 128 -7.92 16.54 -35.90
N MET A 129 -7.16 16.34 -34.82
CA MET A 129 -6.88 17.39 -33.83
C MET A 129 -6.02 18.52 -34.41
N LEU A 130 -5.08 18.19 -35.28
CA LEU A 130 -4.25 19.14 -36.02
C LEU A 130 -4.95 19.77 -37.23
N GLY A 131 -6.20 19.40 -37.52
CA GLY A 131 -7.00 19.98 -38.61
C GLY A 131 -6.53 19.58 -40.01
N LYS A 132 -5.78 18.49 -40.13
CA LYS A 132 -5.33 17.94 -41.43
C LYS A 132 -6.45 17.20 -42.16
N ILE A 133 -7.39 16.64 -41.41
CA ILE A 133 -8.59 15.99 -41.96
C ILE A 133 -9.71 17.05 -41.97
N LYS A 134 -9.90 17.71 -43.11
CA LYS A 134 -11.06 18.57 -43.38
C LYS A 134 -12.10 17.74 -44.13
N GLY A 135 -13.03 17.14 -43.38
CA GLY A 135 -14.31 16.62 -43.89
C GLY A 135 -14.24 15.48 -44.92
N GLY A 136 -14.65 14.28 -44.50
CA GLY A 136 -15.28 13.30 -45.40
C GLY A 136 -14.35 12.42 -46.24
N GLY A 137 -13.47 11.66 -45.59
CA GLY A 137 -12.78 10.55 -46.27
C GLY A 137 -12.34 9.50 -45.27
N SER A 138 -13.20 8.52 -44.99
CA SER A 138 -12.73 7.23 -44.47
C SER A 138 -11.93 6.54 -45.58
N VAL A 139 -10.74 6.03 -45.26
CA VAL A 139 -9.95 5.14 -46.14
C VAL A 139 -10.21 3.68 -45.78
N PHE A 140 -11.35 3.44 -45.14
CA PHE A 140 -11.95 2.14 -44.89
C PHE A 140 -13.35 2.15 -45.50
#